data_AF-X1VYW5-F1
#
_entry.id   AF-X1VYW5-F1
#
_cell.length_a   1.000
_cell.length_b   1.000
_cell.length_c   1.000
_cell.angle_alpha   90.00
_cell.angle_beta   90.00
_cell.angle_gamma   90.00
#
_symmetry.space_group_name_H-M   'P 1'
#
loop_
_entity.id
_entity.type
_entity.pdbx_description
1 polymer ?
#
loop_
_entity_poly.entity_id
_entity_poly.type
_entity_poly.pdbx_seq_one_letter_code
_entity_poly.pdbx_strand_id
1 'polypeptide(L)' 'MPIKTICETCGKVIYKSPRLYETAKHHFCSRECSFRYRAENPNEYKKV' A
#
# COMPACT_ATOMS: atom_id res chain seq x y z
N MET A 1 2.04 -6.38 18.01
CA MET A 1 3.26 -6.76 17.27
C MET A 1 3.13 -6.25 15.83
N PRO A 2 4.21 -5.77 15.19
CA PRO A 2 4.15 -5.34 13.80
C PRO A 2 3.97 -6.55 12.86
N ILE A 3 3.09 -6.41 11.87
CA ILE A 3 2.88 -7.38 10.80
C ILE A 3 3.88 -7.08 9.68
N LYS A 4 4.64 -8.11 9.30
CA LYS A 4 5.55 -8.07 8.15
C LYS A 4 4.72 -8.21 6.87
N THR A 5 4.83 -7.25 5.97
CA THR A 5 4.17 -7.25 4.65
C THR A 5 5.11 -6.70 3.58
N ILE A 6 4.68 -6.68 2.33
CA ILE A 6 5.46 -6.23 1.18
C ILE A 6 4.79 -4.99 0.59
N CYS A 7 5.59 -4.00 0.18
CA CYS A 7 5.10 -2.86 -0.56
C CYS A 7 4.68 -3.29 -1.97
N GLU A 8 3.42 -3.09 -2.34
CA GLU A 8 2.89 -3.51 -3.65
C GLU A 8 3.52 -2.76 -4.82
N THR A 9 4.04 -1.55 -4.59
CA THR A 9 4.65 -0.74 -5.65
C THR A 9 6.12 -1.05 -5.90
N CYS A 10 6.89 -1.34 -4.84
CA CYS A 10 8.34 -1.45 -4.93
C CYS A 10 8.91 -2.79 -4.45
N GLY A 11 8.07 -3.70 -3.95
CA GLY A 11 8.48 -5.03 -3.49
C GLY A 11 9.29 -5.05 -2.20
N LYS A 12 9.50 -3.90 -1.54
CA LYS A 12 10.26 -3.84 -0.28
C LYS A 12 9.46 -4.45 0.88
N VAL A 13 10.17 -5.17 1.75
CA VAL A 13 9.62 -5.65 3.01
C VAL A 13 9.37 -4.46 3.94
N ILE A 14 8.16 -4.36 4.48
CA ILE A 14 7.74 -3.30 5.41
C ILE A 14 7.02 -3.89 6.61
N TYR A 15 7.03 -3.14 7.70
CA TYR A 15 6.37 -3.50 8.94
C TYR A 15 5.22 -2.52 9.20
N LYS A 16 4.01 -3.05 9.35
CA LYS A 16 2.81 -2.25 9.65
C LYS A 16 2.24 -2.64 10.99
N SER A 17 1.58 -1.71 11.67
CA SER A 17 0.78 -2.07 12.83
C SER A 17 -0.43 -2.91 12.38
N PRO A 18 -0.93 -3.83 13.22
CA PRO A 18 -2.00 -4.76 12.86
C PRO A 18 -3.25 -4.01 12.39
N ARG A 19 -3.66 -2.97 13.13
CA ARG A 19 -4.77 -2.09 12.74
C ARG A 19 -4.59 -1.48 11.35
N LEU A 20 -3.39 -1.01 10.98
CA LEU A 20 -3.14 -0.44 9.66
C LEU A 20 -3.08 -1.51 8.56
N TYR A 21 -2.62 -2.71 8.90
CA TYR A 21 -2.60 -3.84 7.98
C TYR A 21 -4.01 -4.34 7.68
N GLU A 22 -4.87 -4.47 8.70
CA GLU A 22 -6.23 -4.97 8.53
C GLU A 22 -7.16 -3.96 7.85
N THR A 23 -6.94 -2.66 8.05
CA THR A 23 -7.81 -1.62 7.46
C THR A 23 -7.40 -1.18 6.06
N ALA A 24 -6.14 -1.37 5.68
CA ALA A 24 -5.65 -0.93 4.38
C ALA A 24 -5.77 -2.05 3.34
N LYS A 25 -6.54 -1.81 2.27
CA LYS A 25 -6.60 -2.71 1.10
C LYS A 25 -5.24 -2.90 0.44
N HIS A 26 -4.41 -1.85 0.47
CA HIS A 26 -3.09 -1.84 -0.14
C HIS A 26 -2.00 -1.36 0.83
N HIS A 27 -0.81 -1.93 0.72
CA HIS A 27 0.31 -1.67 1.61
C HIS A 27 1.49 -1.03 0.89
N PHE A 28 1.89 0.15 1.37
CA PHE A 28 2.97 0.92 0.79
C PHE A 28 4.03 1.30 1.83
N CYS A 29 5.29 1.31 1.40
CA CYS A 29 6.41 1.77 2.24
C CYS A 29 6.36 3.27 2.49
N SER A 30 5.91 4.04 1.50
CA SER A 30 5.96 5.51 1.50
C SER A 30 4.78 6.09 0.72
N ARG A 31 4.50 7.38 0.95
CA ARG A 31 3.45 8.13 0.23
C ARG A 31 3.71 8.15 -1.28
N GLU A 32 4.97 8.24 -1.69
CA GLU A 32 5.37 8.16 -3.11
C GLU A 32 4.95 6.85 -3.78
N CYS A 33 5.13 5.71 -3.10
CA CYS A 33 4.67 4.41 -3.62
C CYS A 33 3.16 4.37 -3.77
N SER A 34 2.42 4.95 -2.81
CA SER A 34 0.95 5.07 -2.94
C SER A 34 0.54 5.92 -4.14
N PHE A 35 1.23 7.04 -4.41
CA PHE A 35 0.95 7.88 -5.58
C PHE A 35 1.27 7.18 -6.90
N ARG A 36 2.43 6.51 -6.98
CA ARG A 36 2.82 5.71 -8.15
C ARG A 36 1.80 4.62 -8.41
N TYR A 37 1.41 3.88 -7.38
CA TYR A 37 0.39 2.84 -7.51
C TYR A 37 -0.94 3.39 -8.04
N ARG A 38 -1.38 4.57 -7.58
CA ARG A 38 -2.58 5.24 -8.10
C ARG A 38 -2.45 5.68 -9.55
N ALA A 39 -1.25 6.15 -9.95
CA ALA A 39 -0.98 6.56 -11.32
C ALA A 39 -0.92 5.36 -12.28
N GLU A 40 -0.37 4.24 -11.83
CA GLU A 40 -0.27 2.98 -12.58
C GLU A 40 -1.62 2.25 -12.65
N ASN A 41 -2.50 2.43 -11.65
CA ASN A 41 -3.80 1.77 -11.55
C ASN A 41 -4.96 2.78 -11.57
N PRO A 42 -5.14 3.56 -12.64
CA PRO A 42 -6.16 4.61 -12.69
C PRO A 42 -7.60 4.06 -12.60
N ASN A 43 -7.82 2.80 -12.98
CA ASN A 43 -9.15 2.17 -12.95
C ASN A 43 -9.63 1.86 -11.53
N GLU A 44 -8.74 1.50 -10.60
CA GLU A 44 -9.11 1.22 -9.20
C GLU A 44 -9.43 2.49 -8.40
N TYR A 45 -8.93 3.65 -8.85
CA TYR A 45 -9.11 4.94 -8.17
C TYR A 45 -10.05 5.90 -8.91
N LYS A 46 -10.58 5.51 -10.07
CA LYS A 46 -11.69 6.19 -10.72
C LYS A 46 -12.94 5.98 -9.87
N LYS A 47 -13.27 6.98 -9.04
CA LYS A 47 -14.66 7.18 -8.61
C LYS A 47 -15.46 7.50 -9.88
N VAL A 48 -16.27 6.55 -10.33
CA VAL A 48 -17.36 6.85 -11.25
C VAL A 48 -18.35 7.78 -10.57
#